data_AF-A0A4Q7EW65-F1
#
_entry.id   AF-A0A4Q7EW65-F1
#
_cell.length_a   1.000
_cell.length_b   1.000
_cell.length_c   1.000
_cell.angle_alpha   90.00
_cell.angle_beta   90.00
_cell.angle_gamma   90.00
#
_symmetry.space_group_name_H-M   'P 1'
#
loop_
_entity.id
_entity.type
_entity.pdbx_description
1 polymer ?
#
loop_
_entity_poly.entity_id
_entity_poly.type
_entity_poly.pdbx_seq_one_letter_code
_entity_poly.pdbx_strand_id
1 'polypeptide(L)' 'MKLLTEYLERAVQLEKLAASEPDSAFKSQLLQQAGSYRKLAAKRAKDYGLPPPSPPEIASG' A
#
# COMPACT_ATOMS: atom_id res chain seq x y z
N MET A 1 8.61 -10.08 -10.96
CA MET A 1 8.48 -9.83 -9.50
C MET A 1 8.91 -8.43 -9.06
N LYS A 2 9.95 -7.81 -9.66
CA LYS A 2 10.43 -6.46 -9.28
C LYS A 2 9.30 -5.41 -9.13
N LEU A 3 8.40 -5.32 -10.11
CA LEU A 3 7.24 -4.41 -10.06
C LEU A 3 6.27 -4.66 -8.90
N LEU A 4 6.05 -5.92 -8.52
CA LEU A 4 5.17 -6.27 -7.40
C LEU A 4 5.76 -5.72 -6.09
N THR A 5 7.04 -6.00 -5.87
CA THR A 5 7.76 -5.54 -4.68
C THR A 5 7.84 -4.02 -4.62
N GLU A 6 8.09 -3.36 -5.76
CA GLU A 6 8.14 -1.89 -5.84
C GLU A 6 6.79 -1.25 -5.48
N TYR A 7 5.66 -1.81 -5.95
CA TYR A 7 4.34 -1.31 -5.57
C TYR A 7 4.05 -1.55 -4.09
N LEU A 8 4.46 -2.69 -3.52
CA LEU A 8 4.26 -2.96 -2.10
C LEU A 8 5.10 -2.06 -1.21
N GLU A 9 6.37 -1.87 -1.55
CA GLU A 9 7.26 -0.99 -0.79
C GLU A 9 6.72 0.45 -0.79
N ARG A 10 6.25 0.93 -1.94
CA ARG A 10 5.66 2.26 -2.04
C ARG A 10 4.39 2.40 -1.22
N ALA A 11 3.52 1.39 -1.23
CA ALA A 11 2.32 1.40 -0.39
C ALA A 11 2.68 1.47 1.10
N VAL A 12 3.61 0.63 1.55
CA VAL A 12 4.06 0.60 2.96
C VAL A 12 4.71 1.92 3.39
N GLN A 13 5.51 2.55 2.53
CA GLN A 13 6.10 3.86 2.83
C GLN A 13 5.04 4.94 3.05
N LEU A 14 4.02 4.98 2.18
CA LEU A 14 2.92 5.93 2.29
C LEU A 14 2.05 5.66 3.52
N GLU A 15 1.80 4.39 3.84
CA GLU A 15 1.09 3.97 5.05
C GLU A 15 1.81 4.41 6.32
N LYS A 16 3.13 4.23 6.37
CA LYS A 16 3.97 4.68 7.49
C LYS A 16 3.97 6.19 7.64
N LEU A 17 4.06 6.92 6.52
CA LEU A 17 3.99 8.39 6.55
C LEU A 17 2.62 8.86 7.07
N ALA A 18 1.53 8.25 6.59
CA ALA A 18 0.17 8.54 7.04
C ALA A 18 -0.07 8.23 8.51
N ALA A 19 0.64 7.25 9.08
CA ALA A 19 0.52 6.89 10.50
C ALA A 19 1.05 8.00 11.44
N SER A 20 2.09 8.71 11.01
CA SER A 20 2.69 9.83 11.74
C SER A 20 2.16 11.21 11.32
N GLU A 21 1.26 11.29 10.34
CA GLU A 21 0.78 12.55 9.78
C GLU A 21 -0.34 13.18 10.65
N PRO A 22 -0.13 14.37 11.23
CA PRO A 22 -1.16 15.08 11.99
C PRO A 22 -2.27 15.69 11.11
N ASP A 23 -1.97 16.08 9.88
CA ASP A 23 -2.97 16.67 8.99
C ASP A 23 -3.91 15.59 8.43
N SER A 24 -5.17 15.63 8.86
CA SER A 24 -6.16 14.60 8.48
C SER A 24 -6.46 14.54 6.97
N ALA A 25 -6.36 15.66 6.26
CA ALA A 25 -6.60 15.72 4.82
C ALA A 25 -5.43 15.08 4.06
N PHE A 26 -4.20 15.42 4.42
CA PHE A 26 -2.99 14.88 3.83
C PHE A 26 -2.80 13.41 4.18
N LYS A 27 -3.08 13.01 5.43
CA LYS A 27 -3.19 11.60 5.84
C LYS A 27 -4.13 10.82 4.91
N SER A 28 -5.32 11.35 4.64
CA SER A 28 -6.29 10.70 3.75
C SER A 28 -5.76 10.56 2.32
N GLN A 29 -5.05 11.58 1.80
CA GLN A 29 -4.41 11.50 0.48
C GLN A 29 -3.31 10.44 0.43
N LEU A 30 -2.47 10.34 1.46
CA LEU A 30 -1.42 9.32 1.57
C LEU A 30 -2.02 7.90 1.59
N LEU A 31 -3.10 7.69 2.36
CA LEU A 31 -3.81 6.41 2.41
C LEU A 31 -4.45 6.06 1.06
N GLN A 32 -5.02 7.03 0.34
CA GLN A 32 -5.58 6.82 -0.99
C GLN A 32 -4.49 6.41 -2.00
N GLN A 33 -3.32 7.05 -1.94
CA GLN A 33 -2.18 6.68 -2.77
C GLN A 33 -1.67 5.27 -2.43
N ALA A 34 -1.51 4.95 -1.14
CA ALA A 34 -1.11 3.62 -0.69
C ALA A 34 -2.07 2.53 -1.19
N GLY A 35 -3.38 2.75 -1.06
CA GLY A 35 -4.41 1.83 -1.56
C GLY A 35 -4.33 1.60 -3.07
N SER A 36 -3.97 2.63 -3.84
CA SER A 36 -3.76 2.51 -5.29
C SER A 36 -2.56 1.62 -5.62
N TYR A 37 -1.46 1.76 -4.88
CA TYR A 37 -0.30 0.88 -5.01
C TYR A 37 -0.59 -0.57 -4.56
N ARG A 38 -1.34 -0.78 -3.47
CA ARG A 38 -1.81 -2.12 -3.05
C ARG A 38 -2.64 -2.80 -4.14
N LYS A 39 -3.51 -2.06 -4.83
CA LYS A 39 -4.30 -2.60 -5.97
C LYS A 39 -3.41 -3.03 -7.14
N LEU A 40 -2.41 -2.21 -7.48
CA LEU A 40 -1.43 -2.55 -8.51
C LEU A 40 -0.61 -3.79 -8.13
N ALA A 41 -0.16 -3.86 -6.88
CA ALA A 41 0.51 -5.03 -6.33
C ALA A 41 -0.39 -6.28 -6.40
N ALA A 42 -1.64 -6.21 -5.95
CA ALA A 42 -2.58 -7.33 -6.01
C ALA A 42 -2.80 -7.84 -7.45
N LYS A 43 -2.92 -6.93 -8.42
CA LYS A 43 -3.00 -7.28 -9.83
C LYS A 43 -1.74 -8.03 -10.28
N ARG A 44 -0.54 -7.54 -9.93
CA ARG A 44 0.73 -8.20 -10.28
C ARG A 44 0.93 -9.53 -9.58
N ALA A 45 0.52 -9.67 -8.32
CA ALA A 45 0.57 -10.94 -7.61
C ALA A 45 -0.29 -12.00 -8.31
N LYS A 46 -1.52 -11.62 -8.72
CA LYS A 46 -2.39 -12.48 -9.52
C LYS A 46 -1.75 -12.87 -10.86
N ASP A 47 -1.15 -11.93 -11.58
CA ASP A 47 -0.44 -12.21 -12.85
C ASP A 47 0.72 -13.22 -12.66
N TYR A 48 1.31 -13.28 -11.47
CA TYR A 48 2.39 -14.20 -11.10
C TYR A 48 1.91 -15.50 -10.45
N GLY A 49 0.60 -15.71 -10.28
CA GLY A 49 0.06 -16.88 -9.56
C GLY A 49 0.39 -16.88 -8.06
N LEU A 50 0.69 -15.70 -7.49
CA LEU A 50 0.98 -15.51 -6.07
C LEU A 50 -0.28 -15.15 -5.29
N PRO A 51 -0.31 -15.40 -3.96
CA PRO A 51 -1.38 -14.90 -3.12
C PRO A 51 -1.45 -13.36 -3.13
N PRO A 52 -2.63 -12.78 -2.83
CA PRO A 52 -2.75 -11.34 -2.70
C PRO A 52 -1.81 -10.81 -1.60
N PRO A 53 -1.27 -9.59 -1.76
CA PRO A 53 -0.43 -9.00 -0.74
C PRO A 53 -1.20 -8.75 0.56
N SER A 54 -0.48 -8.80 1.69
CA SER A 54 -1.05 -8.54 3.01
C SER A 54 -1.80 -7.20 3.07
N PRO A 55 -2.82 -7.07 3.94
CA PRO A 55 -3.49 -5.79 4.16
C PRO A 55 -2.54 -4.73 4.76
N PRO A 56 -2.90 -3.44 4.69
CA PRO A 56 -2.16 -2.36 5.37
C PRO A 56 -2.03 -2.63 6.88
N GLU A 57 -0.86 -2.39 7.45
CA GLU A 57 -0.61 -2.59 8.89
C GLU A 57 -1.49 -1.68 9.77
N ILE A 58 -1.89 -0.53 9.23
CA ILE A 58 -2.74 0.46 9.90
C ILE A 58 -4.19 0.00 10.10
N ALA A 59 -4.63 -1.08 9.42
CA ALA A 59 -5.99 -1.61 9.56
C ALA A 59 -6.13 -2.59 10.74
N SER A 60 -5.05 -2.89 11.46
CA SER A 60 -5.02 -3.87 12.56
C SER A 60 -4.76 -3.26 13.94
N GLY A 61 -4.92 -1.94 14.10
CA GLY A 61 -4.70 -1.20 15.35
C GLY A 61 -5.89 -0.37 15.77
#